data_AF-H6RSY2-F1
#
_entry.id   AF-H6RSY2-F1
#
_cell.length_a   1.000
_cell.length_b   1.000
_cell.length_c   1.000
_cell.angle_alpha   90.00
_cell.angle_beta   90.00
_cell.angle_gamma   90.00
#
_symmetry.space_group_name_H-M   'P 1'
#
loop_
_entity.id
_entity.type
_entity.pdbx_description
1 polymer ?
#
loop_
_entity_poly.entity_id
_entity_poly.type
_entity_poly.pdbx_seq_one_letter_code
_entity_poly.pdbx_strand_id
1 'polypeptide(L)'
;MDVATRTSSGTGTVAAATTIHRAPPGTSAADVPFGIVLIDLDEGVRVMGRCVSGAEPGDRVTARFQRFGQQLVPLFEVLERRTSPASPTSTRPNDLGSRT
;
A
#
# COMPACT_ATOMS: atom_id res chain seq x y z
N MET A 1 34.30 -6.81 -3.43
CA MET A 1 33.05 -6.19 -3.88
C MET A 1 33.03 -4.77 -3.31
N ASP A 2 32.96 -3.77 -4.17
CA ASP A 2 32.88 -2.35 -3.76
C ASP A 2 31.40 -1.99 -3.55
N VAL A 3 31.05 -1.53 -2.36
CA VAL A 3 29.67 -1.19 -1.97
C VAL A 3 29.61 0.31 -1.75
N ALA A 4 28.73 0.99 -2.48
CA ALA A 4 28.51 2.41 -2.36
C ALA A 4 27.02 2.73 -2.19
N THR A 5 26.72 3.79 -1.45
CA THR A 5 25.35 4.30 -1.29
C THR A 5 24.92 5.09 -2.51
N ARG A 6 23.63 4.97 -2.88
CA ARG A 6 22.98 5.83 -3.87
C ARG A 6 21.63 6.30 -3.39
N THR A 7 21.24 7.49 -3.85
CA THR A 7 19.92 8.05 -3.61
C THR A 7 18.94 7.45 -4.60
N SER A 8 17.79 6.96 -4.11
CA SER A 8 16.67 6.52 -4.97
C SER A 8 15.90 7.74 -5.49
N SER A 9 15.31 7.60 -6.66
CA SER A 9 14.32 8.53 -7.23
C SER A 9 13.06 8.66 -6.36
N GLY A 10 12.78 7.66 -5.52
CA GLY A 10 11.62 7.61 -4.65
C GLY A 10 10.33 7.18 -5.34
N THR A 11 10.36 6.85 -6.63
CA THR A 11 9.18 6.36 -7.37
C THR A 11 9.16 4.84 -7.45
N GLY A 12 7.96 4.28 -7.53
CA GLY A 12 7.78 2.84 -7.59
C GLY A 12 6.33 2.41 -7.77
N THR A 13 6.13 1.10 -7.69
CA THR A 13 4.82 0.45 -7.82
C THR A 13 4.48 -0.30 -6.55
N VAL A 14 3.23 -0.19 -6.08
CA VAL A 14 2.76 -0.97 -4.92
C VAL A 14 2.78 -2.46 -5.27
N ALA A 15 3.55 -3.25 -4.55
CA ALA A 15 3.56 -4.70 -4.67
C ALA A 15 2.49 -5.34 -3.77
N ALA A 16 2.30 -4.80 -2.58
CA ALA A 16 1.30 -5.25 -1.61
C ALA A 16 0.88 -4.08 -0.71
N ALA A 17 -0.37 -4.12 -0.23
CA ALA A 17 -0.93 -3.13 0.67
C ALA A 17 -1.71 -3.80 1.81
N THR A 18 -1.69 -3.20 2.99
CA THR A 18 -2.52 -3.59 4.13
C THR A 18 -2.95 -2.36 4.92
N THR A 19 -4.10 -2.45 5.59
CA THR A 19 -4.62 -1.38 6.44
C THR A 19 -4.55 -1.79 7.90
N ILE A 20 -3.90 -0.96 8.71
CA ILE A 20 -3.82 -1.11 10.15
C ILE A 20 -5.00 -0.36 10.79
N HIS A 21 -5.90 -1.11 11.42
CA HIS A 21 -7.09 -0.56 12.10
C HIS A 21 -6.91 -0.38 13.61
N ARG A 22 -5.86 -0.96 14.20
CA ARG A 22 -5.57 -0.87 15.63
C ARG A 22 -4.21 -0.21 15.82
N ALA A 23 -4.17 0.84 16.64
CA ALA A 23 -2.94 1.56 16.93
C ALA A 23 -1.88 0.61 17.53
N PRO A 24 -0.67 0.53 16.95
CA PRO A 24 0.45 -0.16 17.56
C PRO A 24 0.83 0.46 18.91
N PRO A 25 1.50 -0.29 19.80
CA PRO A 25 2.07 0.27 21.02
C PRO A 25 2.93 1.52 20.72
N GLY A 26 2.78 2.57 21.53
CA GLY A 26 3.54 3.81 21.37
C GLY A 26 3.00 4.79 20.33
N THR A 27 1.81 4.55 19.79
CA THR A 27 1.13 5.42 18.79
C THR A 27 -0.27 5.79 19.26
N SER A 28 -0.86 6.85 18.70
CA SER A 28 -2.20 7.29 19.12
C SER A 28 -3.31 6.48 18.46
N ALA A 29 -4.39 6.20 19.19
CA ALA A 29 -5.62 5.64 18.60
C ALA A 29 -6.26 6.57 17.55
N ALA A 30 -5.94 7.87 17.58
CA ALA A 30 -6.35 8.82 16.56
C ALA A 30 -5.57 8.67 15.24
N ASP A 31 -4.45 7.93 15.23
CA ASP A 31 -3.59 7.78 14.05
C ASP A 31 -4.02 6.61 13.14
N VAL A 32 -5.06 5.86 13.52
CA VAL A 32 -5.64 4.76 12.73
C VAL A 32 -7.02 5.14 12.18
N PRO A 33 -7.42 4.60 11.01
CA PRO A 33 -6.69 3.64 10.18
C PRO A 33 -5.56 4.26 9.35
N PHE A 34 -4.50 3.49 9.08
CA PHE A 34 -3.45 3.86 8.14
C PHE A 34 -2.98 2.67 7.30
N GLY A 35 -2.39 2.95 6.13
CA GLY A 35 -1.85 1.91 5.25
C GLY A 35 -0.36 1.62 5.49
N ILE A 36 0.02 0.36 5.29
CA ILE A 36 1.40 -0.08 5.10
C ILE A 36 1.50 -0.74 3.73
N VAL A 37 2.55 -0.40 2.99
CA VAL A 37 2.78 -0.89 1.63
C VAL A 37 4.18 -1.44 1.48
N LEU A 38 4.29 -2.45 0.62
CA LEU A 38 5.53 -2.86 0.01
C LEU A 38 5.59 -2.25 -1.39
N ILE A 39 6.67 -1.55 -1.70
CA ILE A 39 6.87 -0.87 -2.98
C ILE A 39 8.06 -1.49 -3.69
N ASP A 40 7.85 -1.90 -4.93
CA ASP A 40 8.96 -2.11 -5.88
C ASP A 40 9.40 -0.74 -6.38
N LEU A 41 10.55 -0.25 -5.91
CA LEU A 41 11.13 0.98 -6.43
C LEU A 41 11.61 0.76 -7.86
N ASP A 42 11.63 1.82 -8.66
CA ASP A 42 12.03 1.75 -10.07
C ASP A 42 13.50 1.28 -10.24
N GLU A 43 14.32 1.41 -9.19
CA GLU A 43 15.69 0.88 -9.16
C GLU A 43 15.77 -0.64 -8.89
N GLY A 44 14.65 -1.32 -8.68
CA GLY A 44 14.57 -2.79 -8.55
C GLY A 44 14.66 -3.34 -7.13
N VAL A 45 14.73 -2.48 -6.10
CA VAL A 45 14.66 -2.91 -4.69
C VAL A 45 13.24 -2.79 -4.15
N ARG A 46 12.88 -3.67 -3.20
CA ARG A 46 11.59 -3.61 -2.50
C ARG A 46 11.75 -3.02 -1.11
N VAL A 47 10.92 -2.03 -0.79
CA VAL A 47 10.93 -1.33 0.49
C VAL A 47 9.56 -1.33 1.14
N MET A 48 9.52 -1.25 2.48
CA MET A 48 8.29 -1.07 3.25
C MET A 48 8.15 0.39 3.67
N GLY A 49 6.94 0.93 3.60
CA GLY A 49 6.62 2.26 4.13
C GLY A 49 5.15 2.43 4.46
N ARG A 50 4.82 3.60 5.03
CA ARG A 50 3.43 4.00 5.25
C ARG A 50 2.79 4.45 3.95
N CYS A 51 1.47 4.43 3.89
CA CYS A 51 0.69 5.13 2.87
C CYS A 51 -0.63 5.61 3.46
N VAL A 52 -1.32 6.50 2.74
CA VAL A 52 -2.75 6.73 2.98
C VAL A 52 -3.53 5.45 2.71
N SER A 53 -4.60 5.20 3.47
CA SER A 53 -5.44 4.02 3.29
C SER A 53 -6.03 3.99 1.87
N GLY A 54 -6.13 2.80 1.27
CA GLY A 54 -6.73 2.61 -0.04
C GLY A 54 -5.75 2.53 -1.21
N ALA A 55 -4.44 2.49 -0.95
CA ALA A 55 -3.47 2.07 -1.95
C ALA A 55 -3.71 0.61 -2.33
N GLU A 56 -3.64 0.30 -3.62
CA GLU A 56 -3.83 -1.04 -4.15
C GLU A 56 -2.54 -1.53 -4.83
N PRO A 57 -2.27 -2.85 -4.83
CA PRO A 57 -1.21 -3.40 -5.66
C PRO A 57 -1.31 -2.90 -7.08
N GLY A 58 -0.17 -2.47 -7.64
CA GLY A 58 0.03 -1.92 -8.96
C GLY A 58 -0.11 -0.40 -9.07
N ASP A 59 -0.58 0.31 -8.03
CA ASP A 59 -0.61 1.77 -8.02
C ASP A 59 0.82 2.32 -8.17
N ARG A 60 0.97 3.42 -8.93
CA ARG A 60 2.22 4.17 -9.01
C ARG A 60 2.29 5.16 -7.86
N VAL A 61 3.46 5.22 -7.22
CA VAL A 61 3.66 6.04 -6.02
C VAL A 61 4.93 6.87 -6.07
N THR A 62 4.98 7.88 -5.21
CA THR A 62 6.20 8.62 -4.87
C THR A 62 6.44 8.61 -3.36
N ALA A 63 7.71 8.62 -2.96
CA ALA A 63 8.14 8.64 -1.59
C ALA A 63 8.32 10.07 -1.07
N ARG A 64 7.84 10.30 0.15
CA ARG A 64 8.28 11.37 1.03
C ARG A 64 8.57 10.81 2.42
N PHE A 65 9.04 11.66 3.33
CA PHE A 65 9.23 11.27 4.72
C PHE A 65 8.20 11.95 5.61
N GLN A 66 7.69 11.20 6.59
CA GLN A 66 6.77 11.70 7.60
C GLN A 66 7.29 11.31 8.99
N ARG A 67 7.06 12.16 9.99
CA ARG A 67 7.25 11.79 11.40
C ARG A 67 6.09 10.92 11.88
N PHE A 68 6.43 9.81 12.52
CA PHE A 68 5.49 8.90 13.17
C PHE A 68 6.02 8.61 14.58
N GLY A 69 5.36 9.18 15.59
CA GLY A 69 5.96 9.30 16.92
C GLY A 69 7.28 10.07 16.84
N GLN A 70 8.37 9.47 17.32
CA GLN A 70 9.72 10.05 17.26
C GLN A 70 10.52 9.66 16.01
N GLN A 71 9.97 8.82 15.13
CA GLN A 71 10.70 8.24 14.01
C GLN A 71 10.38 8.95 12.70
N LEU A 72 11.39 9.14 11.84
CA LEU A 72 11.21 9.57 10.46
C LEU A 72 11.06 8.32 9.59
N VAL A 73 9.92 8.17 8.94
CA VAL A 73 9.59 6.96 8.15
C VAL A 73 9.19 7.33 6.73
N PRO A 74 9.46 6.45 5.74
CA PRO A 74 8.94 6.61 4.39
C PRO A 74 7.40 6.60 4.40
N LEU A 75 6.82 7.55 3.67
CA LEU A 75 5.41 7.63 3.34
C LEU A 75 5.28 7.69 1.82
N PHE A 76 4.44 6.83 1.27
CA PHE A 76 4.14 6.76 -0.15
C PHE A 76 2.77 7.36 -0.44
N GLU A 77 2.73 8.20 -1.48
CA GLU A 77 1.52 8.81 -2.02
C GLU A 77 1.25 8.26 -3.41
N VAL A 78 -0.01 7.93 -3.69
CA VAL A 78 -0.43 7.44 -5.00
C VAL A 78 -0.41 8.59 -6.00
N LEU A 79 0.43 8.45 -7.02
CA LEU A 79 0.47 9.33 -8.18
C LEU A 79 -0.60 8.92 -9.19
N GLU A 80 -0.68 7.62 -9.46
CA GLU A 80 -1.62 7.05 -10.42
C GLU A 80 -2.18 5.75 -9.85
N ARG A 81 -3.50 5.65 -9.86
CA ARG A 81 -4.18 4.43 -9.46
C ARG A 81 -4.17 3.43 -10.59
N ARG A 82 -4.05 2.15 -10.26
CA ARG A 82 -4.45 1.09 -11.18
C ARG A 82 -5.87 1.31 -11.63
N THR A 83 -6.03 1.43 -12.93
CA THR A 83 -7.32 1.30 -13.58
C THR A 83 -7.67 -0.19 -13.59
N SER A 84 -8.55 -0.61 -12.69
CA SER A 84 -9.18 -1.93 -12.81
C SER A 84 -10.09 -1.92 -14.04
N PRO A 85 -10.00 -2.89 -14.96
CA PRO A 85 -11.10 -3.10 -15.91
C PRO A 85 -12.35 -3.45 -15.10
N ALA A 86 -13.46 -2.76 -15.36
CA ALA A 86 -14.74 -3.04 -14.72
C ALA A 86 -15.01 -4.55 -14.80
N SER A 87 -15.05 -5.24 -13.66
CA SER A 87 -15.36 -6.66 -13.64
C SER A 87 -16.79 -6.85 -14.12
N PRO A 88 -17.08 -7.73 -15.10
CA PRO A 88 -18.45 -7.99 -15.50
C PRO A 88 -19.20 -8.56 -14.29
N THR A 89 -20.30 -7.90 -13.92
CA THR A 89 -21.23 -8.35 -12.87
C THR A 89 -21.61 -9.80 -13.11
N SER A 90 -21.06 -10.72 -12.31
CA SER A 90 -21.46 -12.12 -12.32
C SER A 90 -22.79 -12.24 -11.57
N THR A 91 -23.90 -12.07 -12.29
CA THR A 91 -25.21 -12.50 -11.81
C THR A 91 -25.24 -14.03 -11.84
N ARG A 92 -24.87 -14.69 -10.74
CA ARG A 92 -25.21 -16.12 -10.57
C ARG A 92 -26.68 -16.22 -10.15
N PRO A 93 -27.54 -16.94 -10.87
CA PRO A 93 -28.89 -17.25 -10.40
C PRO A 93 -28.79 -18.17 -9.18
N ASN A 94 -29.50 -17.83 -8.11
CA ASN A 94 -29.56 -18.60 -6.88
C ASN A 94 -30.57 -19.75 -7.06
N ASP A 95 -30.14 -20.87 -7.63
CA ASP A 95 -31.00 -22.04 -7.83
C ASP A 95 -30.92 -22.97 -6.60
N LEU A 96 -31.61 -22.59 -5.52
CA LEU A 96 -31.90 -23.53 -4.43
C LEU A 96 -33.11 -24.37 -4.84
N GLY A 97 -32.82 -25.49 -5.49
CA GLY A 97 -33.79 -26.58 -5.67
C GLY A 97 -34.21 -27.12 -4.31
N SER A 98 -35.51 -27.00 -4.03
CA SER A 98 -36.21 -27.58 -2.89
C SER A 98 -36.01 -29.10 -2.86
N ARG A 99 -35.25 -29.61 -1.90
CA ARG A 99 -35.39 -30.99 -1.41
C ARG A 99 -36.14 -30.93 -0.09
N THR A 100 -37.41 -31.30 -0.11
CA THR A 100 -38.10 -32.22 0.82
C THR A 100 -39.51 -32.42 0.29
#